data_AF-G5QUH6-F1
#
_entry.id   AF-G5QUH6-F1
#
_cell.length_a   1.000
_cell.length_b   1.000
_cell.length_c   1.000
_cell.angle_alpha   90.00
_cell.angle_beta   90.00
_cell.angle_gamma   90.00
#
_symmetry.space_group_name_H-M   'P 1'
#
loop_
_entity.id
_entity.type
_entity.pdbx_description
1 polymer ?
#
loop_
_entity_poly.entity_id
_entity_poly.type
_entity_poly.pdbx_seq_one_letter_code
_entity_poly.pdbx_strand_id
1 'polypeptide(L)' 'MMENFKHTTVLLDEAVNGLNIRPDGIYIDGTFGRGGHSRLILSQLGEEGRLL' A
#
# COMPACT_ATOMS: atom_id res chain seq x y z
N MET A 1 -12.31 22.93 19.33
CA MET A 1 -11.66 21.61 19.27
C MET A 1 -11.28 21.36 17.82
N MET A 2 -10.01 21.09 17.52
CA MET A 2 -9.60 20.68 16.18
C MET A 2 -9.83 19.17 16.10
N GLU A 3 -10.81 18.74 15.31
CA GLU A 3 -10.90 17.33 14.93
C GLU A 3 -9.71 16.99 14.04
N ASN A 4 -8.90 16.03 14.46
CA ASN A 4 -7.85 15.48 13.62
C ASN A 4 -8.48 14.51 12.62
N PHE A 5 -8.78 15.01 11.42
CA PHE A 5 -9.22 14.18 10.31
C PHE A 5 -8.12 13.17 9.94
N LYS A 6 -8.34 11.90 10.26
CA LYS A 6 -7.45 10.81 9.85
C LYS A 6 -7.82 10.37 8.45
N HIS A 7 -6.86 10.44 7.53
CA HIS A 7 -7.06 9.93 6.17
C HIS A 7 -7.31 8.43 6.20
N THR A 8 -8.38 7.99 5.52
CA THR A 8 -8.71 6.58 5.33
C THR A 8 -8.61 6.27 3.84
N THR A 9 -7.82 5.25 3.51
CA THR A 9 -7.60 4.85 2.12
C THR A 9 -8.78 4.04 1.62
N VAL A 10 -9.29 4.41 0.44
CA VAL A 10 -10.47 3.79 -0.16
C VAL A 10 -10.08 2.46 -0.80
N LEU A 11 -10.89 1.42 -0.57
CA LEU A 11 -10.70 0.06 -1.09
C LEU A 11 -9.28 -0.46 -0.84
N LEU A 12 -8.80 -0.29 0.41
CA LEU A 12 -7.42 -0.65 0.76
C LEU A 12 -7.16 -2.15 0.55
N ASP A 13 -7.99 -3.00 1.15
CA ASP A 13 -7.79 -4.45 1.13
C ASP A 13 -8.07 -5.03 -0.26
N GLU A 14 -9.15 -4.63 -0.93
CA GLU A 14 -9.50 -5.16 -2.26
C GLU A 14 -8.47 -4.79 -3.32
N ALA A 15 -7.99 -3.53 -3.30
CA ALA A 15 -6.98 -3.09 -4.26
C ALA A 15 -5.66 -3.84 -4.08
N VAL A 16 -5.21 -4.04 -2.83
CA VAL A 16 -3.97 -4.76 -2.54
C VAL A 16 -4.10 -6.25 -2.82
N ASN A 17 -5.21 -6.88 -2.44
CA ASN A 17 -5.46 -8.29 -2.73
C ASN A 17 -5.49 -8.57 -4.24
N GLY A 18 -6.03 -7.63 -5.04
CA GLY A 18 -6.04 -7.74 -6.50
C GLY A 18 -4.66 -7.75 -7.15
N LEU A 19 -3.63 -7.22 -6.48
CA LEU A 19 -2.25 -7.24 -6.98
C LEU A 19 -1.57 -8.60 -6.84
N ASN A 20 -2.15 -9.53 -6.05
CA ASN A 20 -1.59 -10.85 -5.76
C ASN A 20 -0.08 -10.77 -5.42
N ILE A 21 0.21 -10.08 -4.31
CA ILE A 21 1.58 -9.72 -3.93
C ILE A 21 2.44 -10.97 -3.74
N ARG A 22 3.59 -10.97 -4.40
CA ARG A 22 4.67 -11.95 -4.19
C ARG A 22 5.74 -11.30 -3.31
N PRO A 23 6.27 -12.01 -2.29
CA PRO A 23 7.26 -11.45 -1.37
C PRO A 23 8.52 -10.89 -2.06
N ASP A 24 8.94 -11.48 -3.17
CA ASP A 24 10.09 -11.11 -3.99
C ASP A 24 9.71 -10.26 -5.22
N GLY A 25 8.45 -9.79 -5.30
CA GLY A 25 7.93 -9.05 -6.43
C GLY A 25 8.35 -7.58 -6.45
N ILE A 26 8.22 -6.96 -7.64
CA ILE A 26 8.44 -5.52 -7.86
C ILE A 26 7.11 -4.88 -8.25
N TYR A 27 6.67 -3.90 -7.47
CA TYR A 27 5.41 -3.18 -7.65
C TYR A 27 5.67 -1.68 -7.78
N ILE A 28 4.73 -0.95 -8.40
CA ILE A 28 4.78 0.50 -8.55
C ILE A 28 3.53 1.09 -7.92
N ASP A 29 3.69 2.05 -6.99
CA ASP A 29 2.56 2.88 -6.55
C ASP A 29 2.59 4.22 -7.30
N GLY A 30 1.92 4.25 -8.46
CA GLY A 30 1.83 5.44 -9.30
C GLY A 30 1.00 6.58 -8.70
N THR A 31 0.38 6.37 -7.54
CA THR A 31 -0.59 7.30 -6.92
C THR A 31 -0.37 7.45 -5.43
N PHE A 32 0.89 7.41 -4.97
CA PHE A 32 1.31 7.35 -3.56
C PHE A 32 0.40 8.08 -2.56
N GLY A 33 0.00 9.33 -2.83
CA GLY A 33 -1.00 10.06 -2.05
C GLY A 33 -0.59 10.26 -0.58
N ARG A 34 -1.18 9.49 0.34
CA ARG A 34 -0.84 9.45 1.78
C ARG A 34 -0.23 8.11 2.22
N GLY A 35 0.13 7.26 1.24
CA GLY A 35 0.86 6.02 1.46
C GLY A 35 0.03 4.85 1.99
N GLY A 36 -1.31 4.91 1.92
CA GLY A 36 -2.15 3.84 2.45
C GLY A 36 -1.94 2.51 1.75
N HIS A 37 -2.08 2.49 0.42
CA HIS A 37 -1.81 1.30 -0.40
C HIS A 37 -0.33 0.90 -0.32
N SER A 38 0.59 1.85 -0.54
CA SER A 38 2.04 1.63 -0.36
C SER A 38 2.41 0.91 0.94
N ARG A 39 1.83 1.33 2.08
CA ARG A 39 2.13 0.74 3.39
C ARG A 39 1.70 -0.73 3.47
N LEU A 40 0.52 -1.03 2.95
CA LEU A 40 0.00 -2.41 2.97
C LEU A 40 0.77 -3.29 1.98
N ILE A 41 1.15 -2.77 0.80
CA ILE A 41 2.02 -3.45 -0.15
C ILE A 41 3.36 -3.81 0.50
N LEU A 42 4.05 -2.83 1.10
CA LEU A 42 5.33 -3.04 1.78
C LEU A 42 5.25 -4.04 2.93
N SER A 43 4.12 -4.14 3.62
CA SER A 43 3.95 -5.11 4.71
C SER A 43 3.87 -6.57 4.25
N GLN A 44 3.63 -6.80 2.96
CA GLN A 44 3.56 -8.13 2.34
C GLN A 44 4.80 -8.49 1.53
N LEU A 45 5.71 -7.53 1.29
CA LEU A 45 6.98 -7.77 0.63
C LEU A 45 8.00 -8.36 1.61
N GLY A 46 8.83 -9.26 1.12
CA GLY A 46 10.01 -9.80 1.80
C GLY A 46 11.25 -8.96 1.54
N GLU A 47 12.41 -9.42 2.00
CA GLU A 47 13.69 -8.67 1.91
C GLU A 47 14.10 -8.34 0.47
N GLU A 48 13.78 -9.22 -0.49
CA GLU A 48 14.08 -9.04 -1.92
C GLU A 48 12.98 -8.27 -2.67
N GLY A 49 11.84 -8.02 -2.03
CA GLY A 49 10.70 -7.32 -2.62
C GLY A 49 10.96 -5.83 -2.74
N ARG A 50 10.36 -5.20 -3.76
CA ARG A 50 10.54 -3.76 -4.00
C ARG A 50 9.24 -3.05 -4.36
N LEU A 51 9.01 -1.92 -3.71
CA LEU A 51 8.02 -0.92 -4.13
C LEU A 51 8.76 0.28 -4.75
N LEU A 52 8.32 0.70 -5.92
CA LEU A 52 8.83 1.85 -6.68
C LEU A 52 7.85 3.03 -6.64
#